data_AF-A0A1V5GEF4-F1
#
_entry.id   AF-A0A1V5GEF4-F1
#
_cell.length_a   1.000
_cell.length_b   1.000
_cell.length_c   1.000
_cell.angle_alpha   90.00
_cell.angle_beta   90.00
_cell.angle_gamma   90.00
#
_symmetry.space_group_name_H-M   'P 1'
#
loop_
_entity.id
_entity.type
_entity.pdbx_description
1 polymer ?
#
loop_
_entity_poly.entity_id
_entity_poly.type
_entity_poly.pdbx_seq_one_letter_code
_entity_poly.pdbx_strand_id
1 'polypeptide(L)'
;MKKGLPLTTDAARKNLLDIAGIRVTCYYISDIYSLVEMLGQRDDFTVIKRKDYIKHPKKSGYRSYHLVVNVPVYLSTHKQYAPVEIQIRTIAMDFWASLEHQLKYKPSTAITPEISEELRECAERIAETDMQMQRIYLQLNDIEDES
;
A
#
# COMPACT_ATOMS: atom_id res chain seq x y z
N MET A 1 -8.58 -8.53 -19.00
CA MET A 1 -9.99 -8.12 -19.07
C MET A 1 -10.84 -9.13 -18.29
N LYS A 2 -11.27 -8.80 -17.06
CA LYS A 2 -12.14 -9.66 -16.23
C LYS A 2 -13.20 -8.80 -15.54
N LYS A 3 -14.32 -8.60 -16.23
CA LYS A 3 -15.66 -8.23 -15.75
C LYS A 3 -16.41 -7.72 -16.98
N GLY A 4 -17.39 -8.47 -17.46
CA GLY A 4 -18.19 -8.16 -18.65
C GLY A 4 -19.08 -6.93 -18.47
N LEU A 5 -18.47 -5.78 -18.21
CA LEU A 5 -19.13 -4.49 -18.09
C LEU A 5 -19.05 -3.77 -19.45
N PRO A 6 -20.09 -2.98 -19.80
CA PRO A 6 -20.04 -2.15 -21.00
C PRO A 6 -18.83 -1.21 -20.95
N LEU A 7 -18.12 -1.08 -22.07
CA LEU A 7 -16.94 -0.22 -22.25
C LEU A 7 -17.36 1.26 -22.32
N THR A 8 -18.00 1.75 -21.26
CA THR A 8 -18.39 3.16 -21.12
C THR A 8 -17.62 3.80 -19.97
N THR A 9 -17.32 5.09 -20.12
CA THR A 9 -16.63 5.90 -19.10
C THR A 9 -17.37 5.90 -17.76
N ASP A 10 -18.71 5.86 -17.78
CA ASP A 10 -19.54 5.81 -16.59
C ASP A 10 -19.50 4.45 -15.88
N ALA A 11 -19.47 3.34 -16.63
CA ALA A 11 -19.32 2.01 -16.05
C ALA A 11 -17.91 1.81 -15.46
N ALA A 12 -16.89 2.34 -16.13
CA ALA A 12 -15.52 2.38 -15.61
C ALA A 12 -15.45 3.19 -14.29
N ARG A 13 -15.98 4.42 -14.27
CA ARG A 13 -16.02 5.28 -13.08
C ARG A 13 -16.73 4.67 -11.88
N LYS A 14 -17.84 3.97 -12.09
CA LYS A 14 -18.62 3.36 -11.00
C LYS A 14 -18.02 2.06 -10.46
N ASN A 15 -17.22 1.34 -11.26
CA ASN A 15 -16.79 -0.03 -10.93
C ASN A 15 -15.27 -0.21 -10.78
N LEU A 16 -14.46 0.78 -11.18
CA LEU A 16 -13.01 0.79 -10.98
C LEU A 16 -12.70 1.72 -9.81
N LEU A 17 -12.38 1.12 -8.66
CA LEU A 17 -11.98 1.84 -7.45
C LEU A 17 -10.50 2.28 -7.47
N ASP A 18 -9.80 1.96 -8.55
CA ASP A 18 -8.36 2.08 -8.76
C ASP A 18 -8.01 2.93 -10.00
N ILE A 19 -8.91 3.83 -10.43
CA ILE A 19 -8.66 4.76 -11.56
C ILE A 19 -7.47 5.68 -11.28
N ALA A 20 -7.30 6.07 -10.02
CA ALA A 20 -6.15 6.83 -9.54
C ALA A 20 -5.46 6.05 -8.42
N GLY A 21 -4.14 5.90 -8.54
CA GLY A 21 -3.30 5.21 -7.57
C GLY A 21 -2.18 6.11 -7.09
N ILE A 22 -2.03 6.25 -5.77
CA ILE A 22 -0.92 6.96 -5.13
C ILE A 22 -0.11 5.94 -4.33
N ARG A 23 1.22 6.04 -4.40
CA ARG A 23 2.11 5.32 -3.51
C ARG A 23 2.79 6.30 -2.57
N VAL A 24 2.73 6.00 -1.27
CA VAL A 24 3.43 6.75 -0.23
C VAL A 24 4.43 5.82 0.44
N THR A 25 5.69 6.23 0.45
CA THR A 25 6.76 5.50 1.11
C THR A 25 7.16 6.24 2.38
N CYS A 26 7.01 5.58 3.52
CA CYS A 26 7.36 6.04 4.86
C CYS A 26 8.70 5.44 5.30
N TYR A 27 9.31 6.02 6.33
CA TYR A 27 10.51 5.46 6.95
C TYR A 27 10.15 4.31 7.89
N TYR A 28 9.13 4.49 8.75
CA TYR A 28 8.75 3.51 9.76
C TYR A 28 7.30 3.02 9.60
N ILE A 29 7.00 1.88 10.20
CA ILE A 29 5.66 1.28 10.20
C ILE A 29 4.69 2.14 11.02
N SER A 30 5.15 2.76 12.11
CA SER A 30 4.37 3.73 12.91
C SER A 30 3.86 4.91 12.08
N ASP A 31 4.69 5.42 11.16
CA ASP A 31 4.34 6.53 10.27
C ASP A 31 3.20 6.15 9.33
N ILE A 32 3.16 4.89 8.88
CA ILE A 32 2.08 4.36 8.04
C ILE A 32 0.75 4.47 8.77
N TYR A 33 0.70 3.98 10.01
CA TYR A 33 -0.54 3.99 10.80
C TYR A 33 -0.97 5.42 11.15
N SER A 34 -0.02 6.28 11.51
CA SER A 34 -0.28 7.70 11.75
C SER A 34 -0.86 8.39 10.50
N LEU A 35 -0.29 8.12 9.32
CA LEU A 35 -0.79 8.67 8.05
C LEU A 35 -2.20 8.15 7.71
N VAL A 36 -2.47 6.86 7.91
CA VAL A 36 -3.80 6.28 7.70
C VAL A 36 -4.84 6.93 8.60
N GLU A 37 -4.50 7.17 9.86
CA GLU A 37 -5.38 7.82 10.81
C GLU A 37 -5.63 9.29 10.41
N MET A 38 -4.58 10.06 10.13
CA MET A 38 -4.70 11.44 9.68
C MET A 38 -5.56 11.56 8.42
N LEU A 39 -5.34 10.70 7.41
CA LEU A 39 -6.16 10.68 6.19
C LEU A 39 -7.61 10.26 6.45
N GLY A 40 -7.85 9.43 7.46
CA GLY A 40 -9.18 8.97 7.84
C GLY A 40 -9.99 9.95 8.67
N GLN A 41 -9.34 10.90 9.34
CA GLN A 41 -9.99 11.93 10.16
C GLN A 41 -10.37 13.20 9.37
N ARG A 42 -9.86 13.35 8.14
CA ARG A 42 -10.19 14.50 7.29
C ARG A 42 -11.67 14.49 6.88
N ASP A 43 -12.29 15.66 6.94
CA ASP A 43 -13.70 15.91 6.59
C ASP A 43 -13.93 15.98 5.08
N ASP A 44 -12.90 16.30 4.31
CA ASP A 44 -12.95 16.37 2.85
C ASP A 44 -12.78 15.01 2.15
N PHE A 45 -12.39 13.96 2.88
CA PHE A 45 -12.21 12.60 2.36
C PHE A 45 -13.25 11.63 2.93
N THR A 46 -13.69 10.68 2.11
CA THR A 46 -14.53 9.57 2.60
C THR A 46 -13.78 8.25 2.42
N VAL A 47 -13.46 7.57 3.53
CA VAL A 47 -12.83 6.25 3.49
C VAL A 47 -13.84 5.22 2.96
N ILE A 48 -13.50 4.60 1.83
CA ILE A 48 -14.31 3.55 1.20
C ILE A 48 -13.85 2.17 1.68
N LYS A 49 -12.53 1.97 1.82
CA LYS A 49 -11.97 0.66 2.14
C LYS A 49 -10.61 0.77 2.82
N ARG A 50 -10.37 -0.13 3.79
CA ARG A 50 -9.06 -0.36 4.40
C ARG A 50 -8.67 -1.83 4.19
N LYS A 51 -7.43 -2.09 3.80
CA LYS A 51 -6.83 -3.43 3.83
C LYS A 51 -5.43 -3.33 4.42
N ASP A 52 -5.25 -3.98 5.56
CA ASP A 52 -3.98 -4.01 6.25
C ASP A 52 -3.22 -5.30 5.92
N TYR A 53 -2.39 -5.26 4.88
CA TYR A 53 -1.48 -6.37 4.55
C TYR A 53 -0.18 -6.33 5.37
N ILE A 54 0.00 -5.34 6.26
CA ILE A 54 1.11 -5.33 7.21
C ILE A 54 0.77 -6.31 8.34
N LYS A 55 -0.41 -6.16 8.94
CA LYS A 55 -0.94 -7.05 9.97
C LYS A 55 -1.33 -8.43 9.43
N HIS A 56 -1.86 -8.49 8.21
CA HIS A 56 -2.27 -9.73 7.57
C HIS A 56 -1.61 -9.87 6.19
N PRO A 57 -0.31 -10.24 6.13
CA PRO A 57 0.43 -10.40 4.88
C PRO A 57 -0.23 -11.39 3.93
N LYS A 58 -0.04 -11.20 2.62
CA LYS A 58 -0.45 -12.23 1.65
C LYS A 58 0.44 -13.46 1.81
N LYS A 59 -0.03 -14.60 1.29
CA LYS A 59 0.76 -15.85 1.25
C LYS A 59 2.14 -15.71 0.60
N SER A 60 2.31 -14.75 -0.31
CA SER A 60 3.59 -14.47 -0.95
C SER A 60 4.59 -13.72 -0.05
N GLY A 61 4.18 -13.24 1.13
CA GLY A 61 4.98 -12.33 1.97
C GLY A 61 4.73 -10.85 1.70
N TYR A 62 3.86 -10.51 0.74
CA TYR A 62 3.53 -9.13 0.41
C TYR A 62 2.89 -8.37 1.59
N ARG A 63 3.47 -7.19 1.89
CA ARG A 63 3.02 -6.24 2.92
C ARG A 63 2.85 -4.84 2.33
N SER A 64 1.76 -4.17 2.72
CA SER A 64 1.43 -2.77 2.40
C SER A 64 0.10 -2.42 3.07
N TYR A 65 -0.11 -1.16 3.44
CA TYR A 65 -1.43 -0.69 3.82
C TYR A 65 -2.16 -0.12 2.59
N HIS A 66 -3.34 -0.66 2.25
CA HIS A 66 -4.16 -0.16 1.15
C HIS A 66 -5.36 0.59 1.71
N LEU A 67 -5.44 1.87 1.39
CA LEU A 67 -6.53 2.76 1.77
C LEU A 67 -7.21 3.26 0.50
N VAL A 68 -8.50 3.02 0.35
CA VAL A 68 -9.29 3.59 -0.75
C VAL A 68 -10.13 4.72 -0.20
N VAL A 69 -9.95 5.93 -0.73
CA VAL A 69 -10.68 7.15 -0.34
C VAL A 69 -11.38 7.76 -1.53
N ASN A 70 -12.54 8.37 -1.32
CA ASN A 70 -13.13 9.30 -2.27
C ASN A 70 -12.61 10.71 -1.96
N VAL A 71 -12.00 11.34 -2.97
CA VAL A 71 -11.49 12.71 -2.87
C VAL A 71 -12.26 13.65 -3.81
N PRO A 72 -12.45 14.93 -3.44
CA PRO A 72 -13.09 15.91 -4.29
C PRO A 72 -12.14 16.36 -5.41
N VAL A 73 -12.60 16.25 -6.66
CA VAL A 73 -11.95 16.78 -7.85
C VAL A 73 -12.79 17.93 -8.38
N TYR A 74 -12.20 19.13 -8.41
CA TYR A 74 -12.84 20.33 -8.90
C TYR A 74 -12.57 20.48 -10.40
N LEU A 75 -13.60 20.29 -11.22
CA LEU A 75 -13.54 20.55 -12.66
C LEU A 75 -14.06 21.97 -12.95
N SER A 76 -13.82 22.46 -14.16
CA SER A 76 -14.28 23.79 -14.60
C SER A 76 -15.80 24.00 -14.50
N THR A 77 -16.59 22.93 -14.50
CA THR A 77 -18.06 23.00 -14.52
C THR A 77 -18.72 22.51 -13.22
N HIS A 78 -18.07 21.65 -12.44
CA HIS A 78 -18.66 21.05 -11.24
C HIS A 78 -17.60 20.36 -10.36
N LYS A 79 -17.99 20.07 -9.12
CA LYS A 79 -17.25 19.20 -8.19
C LYS A 79 -17.69 17.75 -8.40
N GLN A 80 -16.74 16.83 -8.55
CA GLN A 80 -17.00 15.38 -8.60
C GLN A 80 -16.12 14.67 -7.56
N TYR A 81 -16.60 13.57 -6.98
CA TYR A 81 -15.77 12.71 -6.14
C TYR A 81 -15.21 11.57 -6.97
N ALA A 82 -13.93 11.26 -6.77
CA ALA A 82 -13.25 10.16 -7.44
C ALA A 82 -12.58 9.23 -6.42
N PRO A 83 -12.67 7.90 -6.61
CA PRO A 83 -11.97 6.95 -5.77
C PRO A 83 -10.47 6.97 -6.10
N VAL A 84 -9.64 7.00 -5.06
CA VAL A 84 -8.19 6.92 -5.12
C VAL A 84 -7.73 5.79 -4.22
N GLU A 85 -6.95 4.86 -4.77
CA GLU A 85 -6.23 3.87 -3.97
C GLU A 85 -4.88 4.45 -3.53
N ILE A 86 -4.67 4.53 -2.23
CA ILE A 86 -3.42 4.93 -1.60
C ILE A 86 -2.76 3.68 -1.04
N GLN A 87 -1.58 3.35 -1.58
CA GLN A 87 -0.74 2.26 -1.07
C GLN A 87 0.38 2.87 -0.24
N ILE A 88 0.36 2.59 1.06
CA ILE A 88 1.32 3.12 2.02
C ILE A 88 2.25 1.98 2.43
N ARG A 89 3.56 2.23 2.41
CA ARG A 89 4.61 1.22 2.58
C ARG A 89 5.81 1.82 3.30
N THR A 90 6.62 0.99 3.95
CA THR A 90 7.99 1.38 4.29
C THR A 90 8.90 1.23 3.08
N ILE A 91 10.12 1.76 3.16
CA ILE A 91 11.17 1.53 2.16
C ILE A 91 11.42 0.03 1.97
N ALA A 92 11.48 -0.73 3.07
CA ALA A 92 11.70 -2.17 3.06
C ALA A 92 10.58 -2.94 2.33
N MET A 93 9.33 -2.59 2.59
CA MET A 93 8.17 -3.17 1.89
C MET A 93 8.18 -2.83 0.39
N ASP A 94 8.51 -1.59 0.02
CA ASP A 94 8.54 -1.18 -1.38
C ASP A 94 9.69 -1.82 -2.16
N PHE A 95 10.85 -1.99 -1.52
CA PHE A 95 11.98 -2.74 -2.04
C PHE A 95 11.59 -4.18 -2.39
N TRP A 96 11.04 -4.93 -1.43
CA TRP A 96 10.64 -6.32 -1.66
C TRP A 96 9.55 -6.43 -2.73
N ALA A 97 8.50 -5.59 -2.64
CA ALA A 97 7.38 -5.65 -3.57
C ALA A 97 7.78 -5.29 -5.01
N SER A 98 8.74 -4.38 -5.19
CA SER A 98 9.23 -4.01 -6.52
C SER A 98 10.05 -5.13 -7.16
N LEU A 99 10.90 -5.80 -6.38
CA LEU A 99 11.68 -6.95 -6.85
C LEU A 99 10.78 -8.16 -7.18
N GLU A 100 9.86 -8.50 -6.29
CA GLU A 100 8.93 -9.61 -6.50
C GLU A 100 8.08 -9.39 -7.77
N HIS A 101 7.59 -8.17 -7.96
CA HIS A 101 6.82 -7.81 -9.15
C HIS A 101 7.66 -7.94 -10.42
N GLN A 102 8.90 -7.45 -10.40
CA GLN A 102 9.81 -7.56 -11.55
C GLN A 102 10.14 -9.01 -11.90
N LEU A 103 10.33 -9.87 -10.88
CA LEU A 103 10.59 -11.30 -11.08
C LEU A 103 9.37 -12.02 -11.66
N LYS A 104 8.16 -11.71 -11.19
CA LYS A 104 6.90 -12.30 -11.67
C LYS A 104 6.51 -11.88 -13.08
N TYR A 105 6.91 -10.68 -13.51
CA TYR A 105 6.51 -10.14 -14.80
C TYR A 105 7.40 -10.60 -15.96
N LYS A 106 8.57 -11.18 -15.71
CA LYS A 106 9.45 -11.68 -16.78
C LYS A 106 8.81 -12.90 -17.48
N PRO A 107 8.46 -12.80 -18.78
CA PRO A 107 7.60 -13.78 -19.47
C PRO A 107 8.25 -15.16 -19.70
N SER A 108 9.57 -15.30 -19.47
CA SER A 108 10.33 -16.52 -19.75
C SER A 108 10.66 -17.37 -18.52
N THR A 109 10.27 -16.95 -17.30
CA THR A 109 10.62 -17.66 -16.07
C THR A 109 9.37 -18.04 -15.30
N ALA A 110 8.98 -19.31 -15.36
CA ALA A 110 7.98 -19.83 -14.44
C ALA A 110 8.57 -19.83 -13.03
N ILE A 111 8.00 -19.07 -12.11
CA ILE A 111 8.39 -19.11 -10.70
C ILE A 111 8.00 -20.49 -10.15
N THR A 112 9.00 -21.28 -9.78
CA THR A 112 8.77 -22.59 -9.16
C THR A 112 8.29 -22.42 -7.71
N PRO A 113 7.60 -23.42 -7.13
CA PRO A 113 7.19 -23.38 -5.73
C PRO A 113 8.35 -23.08 -4.76
N GLU A 114 9.54 -23.60 -5.04
CA GLU A 114 10.75 -23.41 -4.23
C GLU A 114 11.19 -21.94 -4.23
N ILE A 115 11.23 -21.29 -5.40
CA ILE A 115 11.57 -19.86 -5.52
C ILE A 115 10.49 -19.00 -4.85
N SER A 116 9.22 -19.39 -4.96
CA SER A 116 8.13 -18.67 -4.30
C SER A 116 8.26 -18.72 -2.77
N GLU A 117 8.75 -19.85 -2.23
CA GLU A 117 8.99 -19.99 -0.80
C GLU A 117 10.21 -19.17 -0.35
N GLU A 118 11.30 -19.18 -1.13
CA GLU A 118 12.48 -18.36 -0.86
C GLU A 118 12.15 -16.85 -0.88
N LEU A 119 11.30 -16.40 -1.82
CA LEU A 119 10.81 -15.02 -1.85
C LEU A 119 9.99 -14.68 -0.60
N ARG A 120 9.18 -15.62 -0.12
CA ARG A 120 8.38 -15.46 1.10
C ARG A 120 9.28 -15.35 2.33
N GLU A 121 10.28 -16.22 2.46
CA GLU A 121 11.27 -16.16 3.54
C GLU A 121 12.06 -14.85 3.54
N CYS A 122 12.47 -14.38 2.35
CA CYS A 122 13.07 -13.06 2.20
C CYS A 122 12.14 -11.95 2.71
N ALA A 123 10.84 -12.03 2.41
CA ALA A 123 9.85 -11.06 2.86
C ALA A 123 9.76 -11.01 4.40
N GLU A 124 9.81 -12.17 5.06
CA GLU A 124 9.78 -12.26 6.52
C GLU A 124 11.03 -11.63 7.15
N ARG A 125 12.23 -11.96 6.66
CA ARG A 125 13.49 -11.39 7.14
C ARG A 125 13.56 -9.86 6.96
N ILE A 126 13.05 -9.37 5.83
CA ILE A 126 12.96 -7.93 5.58
C ILE A 126 12.00 -7.27 6.57
N ALA A 127 10.85 -7.89 6.86
CA ALA A 127 9.91 -7.35 7.85
C ALA A 127 10.49 -7.35 9.27
N GLU A 128 11.25 -8.37 9.65
CA GLU A 128 11.97 -8.40 10.93
C GLU A 128 12.98 -7.26 11.05
N THR A 129 13.74 -7.02 9.97
CA THR A 129 14.71 -5.93 9.87
C THR A 129 14.02 -4.57 9.96
N ASP A 130 12.90 -4.40 9.25
CA ASP A 130 12.10 -3.17 9.27
C ASP A 130 11.56 -2.86 10.67
N MET A 131 11.03 -3.87 11.36
CA MET A 131 10.61 -3.76 12.76
C MET A 131 11.77 -3.44 13.70
N GLN A 132 12.95 -4.01 13.47
CA GLN A 132 14.15 -3.70 14.26
C GLN A 132 14.57 -2.25 14.10
N MET A 133 14.59 -1.74 12.86
CA MET A 133 14.93 -0.34 12.57
C MET A 133 13.94 0.61 13.24
N GLN A 134 12.64 0.29 13.22
CA GLN A 134 11.66 1.08 13.97
C GLN A 134 11.91 1.05 15.48
N ARG A 135 12.23 -0.11 16.08
CA ARG A 135 12.53 -0.17 17.52
C ARG A 135 13.73 0.70 17.88
N ILE A 136 14.79 0.66 17.08
CA ILE A 136 15.98 1.50 17.28
C ILE A 136 15.60 2.98 17.20
N TYR A 137 14.79 3.36 16.21
CA TYR A 137 14.30 4.74 16.10
C TYR A 137 13.51 5.18 17.33
N LEU A 138 12.54 4.38 17.79
CA LEU A 138 11.75 4.72 18.98
C LEU A 138 12.65 4.88 20.21
N GLN A 139 13.61 3.97 20.41
CA GLN A 139 14.57 4.07 21.52
C GLN A 139 15.39 5.35 21.48
N LEU A 140 15.82 5.82 20.31
CA LEU A 140 16.60 7.06 20.21
C LEU A 140 15.77 8.30 20.50
N ASN A 141 14.50 8.35 20.06
CA ASN A 141 13.65 9.53 20.29
C ASN A 141 13.08 9.56 21.71
N ASP A 142 12.80 8.41 22.33
CA ASP A 142 12.39 8.36 23.75
C ASP A 142 13.51 8.89 24.67
N ILE A 143 14.78 8.73 24.27
CA ILE A 143 15.94 9.27 25.02
C ILE A 143 16.04 10.81 24.89
N GLU A 144 15.60 11.39 23.77
CA GLU A 144 15.65 12.85 23.55
C GLU A 144 14.56 13.59 24.34
N ASP A 145 13.40 12.97 24.59
CA ASP A 145 12.32 13.57 25.40
C ASP A 145 12.58 13.51 26.92
N GLU A 146 13.55 12.69 27.37
CA GLU A 146 13.95 12.56 28.79
C GLU A 146 15.20 13.39 29.17
N SER A 147 15.82 14.11 28.21
CA SER A 147 17.03 14.92 28.41
C SER A 147 16.80 16.43 28.34
#